data_AF-A0A382GYV8-F1
#
_entry.id   AF-A0A382GYV8-F1
#
_cell.length_a   1.000
_cell.length_b   1.000
_cell.length_c   1.000
_cell.angle_alpha   90.00
_cell.angle_beta   90.00
_cell.angle_gamma   90.00
#
_symmetry.space_group_name_H-M   'P 1'
#
loop_
_entity.id
_entity.type
_entity.pdbx_description
1 polymer ?
#
loop_
_entity_poly.entity_id
_entity_poly.type
_entity_poly.pdbx_seq_one_letter_code
_entity_poly.pdbx_strand_id
1 'polypeptide(L)'
;MNKPIILYENMRTVVYVPFYMAIERGDWAAMDIDVAVELSASTSETAQGLIDGRVDVAWGGPMRVMLHHDRDRDCPLVCFAQVVARDPSIIVGREENDQFHFANLVGKRVGVVSE
;
A
#
# COMPACT_ATOMS: atom_id res chain seq x y z
N MET A 1 -14.07 13.37 -22.85
CA MET A 1 -13.95 12.53 -21.65
C MET A 1 -12.55 12.75 -21.12
N ASN A 2 -12.41 13.11 -19.85
CA ASN A 2 -11.10 13.26 -19.22
C ASN A 2 -10.38 11.91 -19.23
N LYS A 3 -9.05 11.92 -19.32
CA LYS A 3 -8.24 10.70 -19.17
C LYS A 3 -8.50 10.14 -17.76
N PRO A 4 -8.75 8.83 -17.59
CA PRO A 4 -8.91 8.24 -16.27
C PRO A 4 -7.63 8.40 -15.45
N ILE A 5 -7.79 8.61 -14.15
CA ILE A 5 -6.72 8.48 -13.16
C ILE A 5 -6.53 6.98 -12.92
N ILE A 6 -5.35 6.46 -13.25
CA ILE A 6 -5.01 5.06 -13.05
C ILE A 6 -4.33 4.92 -11.68
N LEU A 7 -4.94 4.11 -10.82
CA LEU A 7 -4.46 3.81 -9.49
C LEU A 7 -3.96 2.36 -9.42
N TYR A 8 -2.72 2.18 -8.95
CA TYR A 8 -2.19 0.85 -8.64
C TYR A 8 -2.33 0.46 -7.17
N GLU A 9 -2.69 -0.81 -6.98
CA GLU A 9 -2.55 -1.52 -5.72
C GLU A 9 -1.83 -2.86 -5.96
N ASN A 10 -1.13 -3.39 -4.96
CA ASN A 10 -0.51 -4.72 -5.03
C ASN A 10 -1.19 -5.76 -4.12
N MET A 11 -2.15 -5.32 -3.31
CA MET A 11 -2.86 -6.16 -2.36
C MET A 11 -4.15 -5.47 -1.94
N ARG A 12 -5.22 -6.25 -1.82
CA ARG A 12 -6.48 -5.80 -1.23
C ARG A 12 -6.43 -5.92 0.28
N THR A 13 -6.81 -4.86 0.97
CA THR A 13 -6.82 -4.82 2.43
C THR A 13 -8.04 -4.06 2.95
N VAL A 14 -8.48 -4.42 4.15
CA VAL A 14 -9.65 -3.83 4.80
C VAL A 14 -9.51 -2.31 4.98
N VAL A 15 -8.27 -1.81 5.10
CA VAL A 15 -8.01 -0.38 5.24
C VAL A 15 -8.34 0.42 3.98
N TYR A 16 -8.48 -0.23 2.82
CA TYR A 16 -8.87 0.42 1.56
C TYR A 16 -10.38 0.35 1.28
N VAL A 17 -11.17 -0.27 2.17
CA VAL A 17 -12.64 -0.36 2.04
C VAL A 17 -13.32 0.99 1.76
N PRO A 18 -12.96 2.11 2.41
CA PRO A 18 -13.56 3.40 2.08
C PRO A 18 -13.41 3.80 0.61
N PHE A 19 -12.28 3.47 -0.03
CA PHE A 19 -12.05 3.79 -1.44
C PHE A 19 -12.81 2.84 -2.38
N TYR A 20 -12.87 1.55 -2.06
CA TYR A 20 -13.69 0.62 -2.84
C TYR A 20 -15.18 0.99 -2.76
N MET A 21 -15.66 1.45 -1.59
CA MET A 21 -17.04 1.94 -1.45
C MET A 21 -17.29 3.19 -2.30
N ALA A 22 -16.33 4.11 -2.38
CA ALA A 22 -16.45 5.30 -3.23
C ALA A 22 -16.52 4.95 -4.72
N ILE A 23 -15.77 3.92 -5.15
CA ILE A 23 -15.84 3.39 -6.51
C ILE A 23 -17.21 2.76 -6.78
N GLU A 24 -17.66 1.85 -5.92
CA GLU A 24 -18.94 1.14 -6.09
C GLU A 24 -20.15 2.07 -6.09
N ARG A 25 -20.11 3.12 -5.26
CA ARG A 25 -21.18 4.13 -5.20
C ARG A 25 -21.13 5.14 -6.34
N GLY A 26 -20.07 5.17 -7.14
CA GLY A 26 -19.85 6.19 -8.16
C GLY A 26 -19.57 7.58 -7.59
N ASP A 27 -19.06 7.67 -6.36
CA ASP A 27 -18.79 8.96 -5.69
C ASP A 27 -17.76 9.80 -6.50
N TRP A 28 -16.82 9.17 -7.20
CA TRP A 28 -15.87 9.85 -8.11
C TRP A 28 -16.54 10.40 -9.37
N ALA A 29 -17.39 9.58 -10.01
CA ALA A 29 -18.11 9.98 -11.22
C ALA A 29 -19.10 11.12 -10.94
N ALA A 30 -19.70 11.15 -9.74
CA ALA A 30 -20.53 12.26 -9.28
C ALA A 30 -19.78 13.59 -9.12
N MET A 31 -18.44 13.55 -9.09
CA MET A 31 -17.54 14.71 -9.04
C MET A 31 -16.83 14.97 -10.38
N ASP A 32 -17.30 14.35 -11.48
CA ASP A 32 -16.67 14.39 -12.81
C ASP A 32 -15.21 13.86 -12.84
N ILE A 33 -14.88 12.95 -11.93
CA ILE A 33 -13.57 12.28 -11.85
C ILE A 33 -13.72 10.81 -12.28
N ASP A 34 -12.89 10.39 -13.23
CA ASP A 34 -12.80 9.00 -13.69
C ASP A 34 -11.59 8.32 -13.03
N VAL A 35 -11.81 7.23 -12.30
CA VAL A 35 -10.78 6.49 -11.57
C VAL A 35 -10.83 5.01 -11.96
N ALA A 36 -9.70 4.48 -12.41
CA ALA A 36 -9.50 3.06 -12.65
C ALA A 36 -8.54 2.48 -11.61
N VAL A 37 -8.93 1.40 -10.93
CA VAL A 37 -8.04 0.66 -10.01
C VAL A 37 -7.55 -0.61 -10.68
N GLU A 38 -6.23 -0.75 -10.76
CA GLU A 38 -5.56 -1.88 -11.37
C GLU A 38 -4.64 -2.60 -10.37
N LEU A 39 -4.56 -3.92 -10.50
CA LEU A 39 -3.65 -4.75 -9.71
C LEU A 39 -2.27 -4.74 -10.38
N SER A 40 -1.27 -4.24 -9.66
CA SER A 40 0.14 -4.44 -9.99
C SER A 40 0.59 -5.85 -9.61
N ALA A 41 1.49 -6.42 -10.40
CA ALA A 41 1.95 -7.81 -10.20
C ALA A 41 2.83 -8.01 -8.96
N SER A 42 3.42 -6.94 -8.43
CA SER A 42 4.28 -6.95 -7.24
C SER A 42 4.39 -5.56 -6.63
N THR A 43 4.95 -5.47 -5.42
CA THR A 43 5.26 -4.18 -4.77
C THR A 43 6.28 -3.35 -5.53
N SER A 44 7.26 -4.01 -6.14
CA SER A 44 8.26 -3.35 -6.99
C SER A 44 7.60 -2.77 -8.23
N GLU A 45 6.69 -3.53 -8.84
CA GLU A 45 5.93 -3.10 -10.01
C GLU A 45 5.02 -1.89 -9.70
N THR A 46 4.41 -1.85 -8.49
CA THR A 46 3.62 -0.70 -8.06
C THR A 46 4.39 0.61 -8.12
N ALA A 47 5.63 0.61 -7.59
CA ALA A 47 6.47 1.80 -7.58
C ALA A 47 7.04 2.10 -8.98
N GLN A 48 7.46 1.07 -9.71
CA GLN A 48 8.01 1.26 -11.05
C GLN A 48 6.97 1.83 -12.02
N GLY A 49 5.71 1.38 -11.94
CA GLY A 49 4.62 1.94 -12.73
C GLY A 49 4.42 3.45 -12.53
N LEU A 50 4.59 3.94 -11.30
CA LEU A 50 4.56 5.38 -11.01
C LEU A 50 5.78 6.10 -11.59
N ILE A 51 6.98 5.55 -11.40
CA ILE A 51 8.23 6.14 -11.88
C ILE A 51 8.23 6.25 -13.41
N ASP A 52 7.73 5.23 -14.11
CA ASP A 52 7.63 5.18 -15.57
C ASP A 52 6.48 6.04 -16.13
N GLY A 53 5.61 6.59 -15.27
CA GLY A 53 4.41 7.33 -15.69
C GLY A 53 3.32 6.47 -16.32
N ARG A 54 3.33 5.15 -16.07
CA ARG A 54 2.30 4.21 -16.54
C ARG A 54 1.02 4.33 -15.74
N VAL A 55 1.12 4.77 -14.49
CA VAL A 55 -0.01 5.08 -13.61
C VAL A 55 0.17 6.42 -12.91
N ASP A 56 -0.92 6.97 -12.40
CA ASP A 56 -0.95 8.32 -11.83
C ASP A 56 -0.83 8.30 -10.31
N VAL A 57 -1.38 7.27 -9.65
CA VAL A 57 -1.40 7.12 -8.18
C VAL A 57 -1.15 5.65 -7.80
N ALA A 58 -0.57 5.41 -6.62
CA ALA A 58 -0.58 4.07 -6.05
C ALA A 58 -0.84 4.08 -4.55
N TRP A 59 -1.49 3.02 -4.08
CA TRP A 59 -1.56 2.71 -2.67
C TRP A 59 -0.31 1.92 -2.22
N GLY A 60 0.33 2.41 -1.17
CA GLY A 60 1.54 1.81 -0.63
C GLY A 60 2.00 2.48 0.65
N GLY A 61 2.90 1.81 1.36
CA GLY A 61 3.50 2.36 2.58
C GLY A 61 4.63 3.36 2.30
N PRO A 62 4.84 4.35 3.18
CA PRO A 62 5.91 5.34 3.04
C PRO A 62 7.31 4.72 3.03
N MET A 63 7.49 3.55 3.65
CA MET A 63 8.73 2.78 3.60
C MET A 63 9.19 2.49 2.17
N ARG A 64 8.26 2.26 1.23
CA ARG A 64 8.61 2.02 -0.18
C ARG A 64 9.23 3.25 -0.81
N VAL A 65 8.63 4.42 -0.59
CA VAL A 65 9.16 5.70 -1.06
C VAL A 65 10.55 5.94 -0.47
N MET A 66 10.74 5.69 0.83
CA MET A 66 12.05 5.82 1.48
C MET A 66 13.11 4.89 0.88
N LEU A 67 12.79 3.62 0.61
CA LEU A 67 13.71 2.66 0.00
C LEU A 67 14.13 3.03 -1.42
N HIS A 68 13.23 3.63 -2.21
CA HIS A 68 13.59 4.12 -3.54
C HIS A 68 14.47 5.38 -3.46
N HIS A 69 14.17 6.32 -2.56
CA HIS A 69 15.01 7.50 -2.31
C HIS A 69 16.41 7.17 -1.75
N ASP A 70 16.52 6.09 -0.97
CA ASP A 70 17.80 5.58 -0.48
C ASP A 70 18.70 5.06 -1.62
N ARG A 71 18.10 4.43 -2.63
CA ARG A 71 18.79 3.91 -3.82
C ARG A 71 19.08 4.99 -4.87
N ASP A 72 18.15 5.93 -5.03
CA ASP A 72 18.22 7.03 -5.98
C ASP A 72 17.67 8.30 -5.33
N ARG A 73 18.56 9.25 -5.02
CA ARG A 73 18.21 10.50 -4.34
C ARG A 73 17.30 11.42 -5.18
N ASP A 74 17.26 11.22 -6.49
CA ASP A 74 16.43 12.00 -7.41
C ASP A 74 15.10 11.29 -7.73
N CYS A 75 14.78 10.22 -6.99
CA CYS A 75 13.55 9.45 -7.18
C CYS A 75 12.30 10.36 -7.14
N PRO A 76 11.40 10.29 -8.14
CA PRO A 76 10.26 11.20 -8.23
C PRO A 76 9.09 10.84 -7.30
N LEU A 77 9.17 9.75 -6.54
CA LEU A 77 8.07 9.28 -5.71
C LEU A 77 7.80 10.23 -4.52
N VAL A 78 6.53 10.55 -4.32
CA VAL A 78 6.05 11.44 -3.25
C VAL A 78 4.85 10.82 -2.54
N CYS A 79 4.87 10.80 -1.21
CA CYS A 79 3.68 10.53 -0.40
C CYS A 79 2.86 11.83 -0.26
N PHE A 80 1.65 11.87 -0.81
CA PHE A 80 0.80 13.08 -0.77
C PHE A 80 -0.44 12.95 0.13
N ALA A 81 -0.82 11.73 0.53
CA ALA A 81 -1.98 11.48 1.37
C ALA A 81 -1.73 10.33 2.35
N GLN A 82 -2.31 10.43 3.54
CA GLN A 82 -2.25 9.39 4.57
C GLN A 82 -3.62 8.76 4.77
N VAL A 83 -3.70 7.44 4.58
CA VAL A 83 -4.93 6.65 4.78
C VAL A 83 -4.95 5.97 6.15
N VAL A 84 -3.81 5.38 6.53
CA VAL A 84 -3.64 4.65 7.78
C VAL A 84 -2.44 5.24 8.51
N ALA A 85 -2.63 5.55 9.80
CA ALA A 85 -1.60 6.23 10.59
C ALA A 85 -0.70 5.30 11.42
N ARG A 86 -1.23 4.17 11.88
CA ARG A 86 -0.48 3.22 12.71
C ARG A 86 0.02 2.06 11.86
N ASP A 87 1.20 1.55 12.21
CA ASP A 87 1.75 0.34 11.60
C ASP A 87 0.78 -0.82 11.84
N PRO A 88 0.24 -1.46 10.78
CA PRO A 88 -0.66 -2.59 10.92
C PRO A 88 0.05 -3.91 11.23
N SER A 89 1.38 -3.90 11.34
CA SER A 89 2.17 -5.10 11.59
C SER A 89 1.94 -5.62 13.01
N ILE A 90 1.49 -6.86 13.08
CA ILE A 90 1.22 -7.57 14.34
C ILE A 90 1.92 -8.93 14.32
N ILE A 91 2.29 -9.42 15.51
CA ILE A 91 2.75 -10.80 15.69
C ILE A 91 1.55 -11.61 16.14
N VAL A 92 1.22 -12.66 15.39
CA VAL A 92 0.12 -13.57 15.70
C VAL A 92 0.69 -14.87 16.27
N GLY A 93 0.28 -15.19 17.50
CA GLY A 93 0.58 -16.46 18.16
C GLY A 93 -0.56 -17.47 17.98
N ARG A 94 -0.25 -18.75 18.21
CA ARG A 94 -1.28 -19.82 18.22
C ARG A 94 -2.24 -19.70 19.41
N GLU A 95 -1.72 -19.26 20.55
CA GLU A 95 -2.43 -19.17 21.82
C GLU A 95 -2.26 -17.76 22.38
N GLU A 96 -3.22 -17.33 23.19
CA GLU A 96 -3.15 -16.07 23.92
C GLU A 96 -1.95 -16.05 24.87
N ASN A 97 -1.26 -14.92 24.96
CA ASN A 97 -0.10 -14.76 25.82
C ASN A 97 -0.01 -13.33 26.37
N ASP A 98 -0.62 -13.11 27.52
CA ASP A 98 -0.66 -11.80 28.19
C ASP A 98 0.69 -11.35 28.76
N GLN A 99 1.70 -12.23 28.76
CA GLN A 99 3.07 -11.97 29.23
C GLN A 99 4.08 -11.96 28.07
N PHE A 100 3.61 -11.64 26.86
CA PHE A 100 4.46 -11.60 25.68
C PHE A 100 5.52 -10.48 25.77
N HIS A 101 6.76 -10.87 25.49
CA HIS A 101 7.88 -9.95 25.24
C HIS A 101 8.61 -10.37 23.96
N PHE A 102 9.12 -9.42 23.17
CA PHE A 102 9.87 -9.73 21.95
C PHE A 102 11.09 -10.64 22.19
N ALA A 103 11.71 -10.58 23.37
CA ALA A 103 12.78 -11.49 23.77
C ALA A 103 12.37 -12.98 23.73
N ASN A 104 11.07 -13.28 23.88
CA ASN A 104 10.54 -14.65 23.80
C ASN A 104 10.65 -15.25 22.38
N LEU A 105 10.92 -14.42 21.37
CA LEU A 105 11.13 -14.87 19.98
C LEU A 105 12.56 -15.38 19.73
N VAL A 106 13.51 -15.12 20.64
CA VAL A 106 14.90 -15.59 20.47
C VAL A 106 14.91 -17.12 20.41
N GLY A 107 15.55 -17.66 19.37
CA GLY A 107 15.59 -19.10 19.11
C GLY A 107 14.29 -19.71 18.55
N LYS A 108 13.26 -18.89 18.28
CA LYS A 108 12.05 -19.32 17.57
C LYS A 108 12.16 -19.04 16.07
N ARG A 109 11.44 -19.82 15.27
CA ARG A 109 11.23 -19.53 13.85
C ARG A 109 10.02 -18.61 13.70
N VAL A 110 10.25 -17.41 13.18
CA VAL A 110 9.20 -16.42 12.93
C VAL A 110 8.79 -16.53 11.46
N GLY A 111 7.50 -16.72 11.21
CA GLY A 111 6.94 -16.56 9.87
C GLY A 111 6.85 -15.08 9.55
N VAL A 112 7.48 -14.65 8.46
CA VAL A 112 7.38 -13.30 7.94
C VAL A 112 6.76 -13.36 6.55
N VAL A 113 6.08 -12.30 6.15
CA VAL A 113 5.69 -12.14 4.75
C VAL A 113 6.98 -11.85 3.98
N SER A 114 7.36 -12.74 3.06
CA SER A 114 8.39 -12.46 2.07
C SER A 114 7.68 -12.03 0.78
N GLU A 115 7.99 -10.82 0.32
CA GLU A 115 7.61 -10.32 -1.00
C GLU A 115 8.61 -10.79 -2.06
#